data_AF-A0A1J9Q3Z1-F1
#
_entry.id   AF-A0A1J9Q3Z1-F1
#
_cell.length_a   1.000
_cell.length_b   1.000
_cell.length_c   1.000
_cell.angle_alpha   90.00
_cell.angle_beta   90.00
_cell.angle_gamma   90.00
#
_symmetry.space_group_name_H-M   'P 1'
#
loop_
_entity.id
_entity.type
_entity.pdbx_description
1 polymer ?
#
loop_
_entity_poly.entity_id
_entity_poly.type
_entity_poly.pdbx_seq_one_letter_code
_entity_poly.pdbx_strand_id
1 'polypeptide(L)'
;WLDDGLAKLGRRGGYDNRISFHDIRAEALVRADENGYSKDELMKFAGPGDPRMFFESYMPATSSVGGIENILDLAHRGDISMHFRGLSLRRHPRLWQALPAKVRQELEDSPECAKLNDQIDELTARIQATRLDNMRQKIQDQRQI
;
A
#
# COMPACT_ATOMS: atom_id res chain seq x y z
N TRP A 1 18.38 -15.77 -9.51
CA TRP A 1 19.09 -14.67 -8.82
C TRP A 1 18.18 -13.43 -8.66
N LEU A 2 17.57 -12.91 -9.73
CA LEU A 2 16.65 -11.76 -9.66
C LEU A 2 15.32 -12.00 -8.89
N ASP A 3 14.76 -13.20 -9.01
CA ASP A 3 13.42 -13.54 -8.47
C ASP A 3 13.37 -13.74 -6.94
N ASP A 4 14.52 -14.05 -6.30
CA ASP A 4 14.63 -14.12 -4.84
C ASP A 4 14.87 -12.73 -4.21
N GLY A 5 15.61 -11.87 -4.92
CA GLY A 5 15.81 -10.47 -4.52
C GLY A 5 14.49 -9.69 -4.51
N LEU A 6 13.66 -9.87 -5.54
CA LEU A 6 12.33 -9.24 -5.62
C LEU A 6 11.39 -9.74 -4.52
N ALA A 7 11.38 -11.05 -4.26
CA ALA A 7 10.60 -11.64 -3.17
C ALA A 7 10.99 -11.08 -1.80
N LYS A 8 12.30 -10.92 -1.55
CA LYS A 8 12.82 -10.30 -0.32
C LYS A 8 12.42 -8.84 -0.18
N LEU A 9 12.44 -8.07 -1.28
CA LEU A 9 11.96 -6.69 -1.32
C LEU A 9 10.46 -6.62 -1.02
N GLY A 10 9.65 -7.49 -1.63
CA GLY A 10 8.22 -7.59 -1.37
C GLY A 10 7.91 -7.85 0.11
N ARG A 11 8.60 -8.82 0.74
CA ARG A 11 8.45 -9.09 2.17
C ARG A 11 8.85 -7.89 3.05
N ARG A 12 9.93 -7.19 2.72
CA ARG A 12 10.31 -5.94 3.42
C ARG A 12 9.29 -4.83 3.23
N GLY A 13 8.65 -4.76 2.07
CA GLY A 13 7.56 -3.84 1.75
C GLY A 13 6.23 -4.19 2.41
N GLY A 14 6.20 -5.24 3.24
CA GLY A 14 4.99 -5.64 3.97
C GLY A 14 4.04 -6.52 3.16
N TYR A 15 4.43 -7.06 2.01
CA TYR A 15 3.58 -7.97 1.25
C TYR A 15 3.71 -9.41 1.79
N ASP A 16 2.57 -10.05 2.03
CA ASP A 16 2.51 -11.42 2.52
C ASP A 16 2.87 -12.44 1.42
N ASN A 17 2.39 -12.14 0.21
CA ASN A 17 2.63 -12.98 -0.95
C ASN A 17 3.96 -12.64 -1.62
N ARG A 18 4.56 -13.66 -2.25
CA ARG A 18 5.76 -13.49 -3.06
C ARG A 18 5.41 -12.68 -4.31
N ILE A 19 5.93 -11.46 -4.39
CA ILE A 19 5.87 -10.65 -5.61
C ILE A 19 6.79 -11.26 -6.67
N SER A 20 6.22 -11.52 -7.84
CA SER A 20 6.88 -12.03 -9.03
C SER A 20 6.93 -10.96 -10.14
N PHE A 21 7.69 -11.25 -11.20
CA PHE A 21 7.69 -10.42 -12.41
C PHE A 21 6.33 -10.36 -13.12
N HIS A 22 5.49 -11.40 -12.96
CA HIS A 22 4.15 -11.41 -13.53
C HIS A 22 3.26 -10.38 -12.84
N ASP A 23 3.42 -10.19 -11.52
CA ASP A 23 2.68 -9.18 -10.76
C ASP A 23 3.09 -7.76 -11.18
N ILE A 24 4.39 -7.53 -11.38
CA ILE A 24 4.88 -6.24 -11.90
C ILE A 24 4.34 -5.98 -13.31
N ARG A 25 4.35 -7.00 -14.18
CA ARG A 25 3.83 -6.88 -15.54
C ARG A 25 2.32 -6.63 -15.54
N ALA A 26 1.56 -7.31 -14.68
CA ALA A 26 0.14 -7.06 -14.52
C ALA A 26 -0.12 -5.60 -14.12
N GLU A 27 0.61 -5.07 -13.14
CA GLU A 27 0.48 -3.65 -12.76
C GLU A 27 0.82 -2.70 -13.93
N ALA A 28 1.90 -2.97 -14.67
CA ALA A 28 2.28 -2.16 -15.82
C ALA A 28 1.20 -2.16 -16.92
N LEU A 29 0.55 -3.31 -17.16
CA LEU A 29 -0.56 -3.43 -18.11
C LEU A 29 -1.78 -2.65 -17.67
N VAL A 30 -2.13 -2.68 -16.38
CA VAL A 30 -3.26 -1.88 -15.88
C VAL A 30 -2.96 -0.38 -15.99
N ARG A 31 -1.73 0.05 -15.72
CA ARG A 31 -1.32 1.45 -15.94
C ARG A 31 -1.37 1.86 -17.40
N ALA A 32 -1.02 0.95 -18.32
CA ALA A 32 -1.17 1.22 -19.74
C ALA A 32 -2.64 1.30 -20.17
N ASP A 33 -3.53 0.46 -19.62
CA ASP A 33 -4.97 0.58 -19.83
C ASP A 33 -5.51 1.94 -19.33
N GLU A 34 -5.11 2.38 -18.13
CA GLU A 34 -5.44 3.71 -17.58
C GLU A 34 -4.95 4.87 -18.46
N ASN A 35 -3.79 4.70 -19.11
CA ASN A 35 -3.22 5.70 -20.01
C ASN A 35 -3.90 5.70 -21.40
N GLY A 36 -4.88 4.83 -21.65
CA GLY A 36 -5.65 4.79 -22.88
C GLY A 36 -4.97 4.04 -24.03
N TYR A 37 -4.00 3.18 -23.75
CA TYR A 37 -3.42 2.31 -24.79
C TYR A 37 -4.46 1.31 -25.31
N SER A 38 -4.36 0.97 -26.59
CA SER A 38 -5.29 0.02 -27.20
C SER A 38 -5.05 -1.40 -26.68
N LYS A 39 -6.09 -2.25 -26.72
CA LYS A 39 -5.97 -3.67 -26.33
C LYS A 39 -4.90 -4.41 -27.12
N ASP A 40 -4.72 -4.10 -28.40
CA ASP A 40 -3.72 -4.74 -29.25
C ASP A 40 -2.29 -4.40 -28.79
N GLU A 41 -2.05 -3.15 -28.38
CA GLU A 41 -0.79 -2.71 -27.79
C GLU A 41 -0.54 -3.38 -26.44
N LEU A 42 -1.57 -3.47 -25.60
CA LEU A 42 -1.50 -4.17 -24.32
C LEU A 42 -1.17 -5.65 -24.51
N MET A 43 -1.84 -6.33 -25.44
CA MET A 43 -1.55 -7.74 -25.74
C MET A 43 -0.13 -7.93 -26.27
N LYS A 44 0.32 -7.06 -27.18
CA LYS A 44 1.68 -7.09 -27.70
C LYS A 44 2.73 -6.85 -26.60
N PHE A 45 2.45 -5.95 -25.65
CA PHE A 45 3.31 -5.69 -24.50
C PHE A 45 3.30 -6.85 -23.49
N ALA A 46 2.14 -7.46 -23.24
CA ALA A 46 1.98 -8.56 -22.30
C ALA A 46 2.82 -9.77 -22.71
N GLY A 47 2.91 -10.03 -24.03
CA GLY A 47 3.67 -11.12 -24.61
C GLY A 47 2.85 -12.36 -25.04
N PRO A 48 1.70 -12.71 -24.44
CA PRO A 48 0.85 -13.76 -24.98
C PRO A 48 0.35 -13.42 -26.38
N GLY A 49 0.52 -14.35 -27.32
CA GLY A 49 -0.15 -14.30 -28.63
C GLY A 49 -1.62 -14.74 -28.58
N ASP A 50 -2.03 -15.41 -27.49
CA ASP A 50 -3.41 -15.85 -27.28
C ASP A 50 -4.17 -14.82 -26.44
N PRO A 51 -5.27 -14.24 -26.97
CA PRO A 51 -6.16 -13.35 -26.21
C PRO A 51 -6.63 -13.98 -24.90
N ARG A 52 -6.93 -15.29 -24.89
CA ARG A 52 -7.49 -15.95 -23.71
C ARG A 52 -6.52 -15.90 -22.53
N MET A 53 -5.25 -16.20 -22.76
CA MET A 53 -4.22 -16.11 -21.71
C MET A 53 -4.06 -14.68 -21.19
N PHE A 54 -4.20 -13.67 -22.05
CA PHE A 54 -4.17 -12.27 -21.63
C PHE A 54 -5.32 -11.94 -20.66
N PHE A 55 -6.56 -12.31 -21.02
CA PHE A 55 -7.73 -12.12 -20.16
C PHE A 55 -7.60 -12.85 -18.82
N GLU A 56 -7.12 -14.09 -18.83
CA GLU A 56 -7.02 -14.90 -17.62
C GLU A 56 -5.87 -14.46 -16.69
N SER A 57 -4.74 -14.00 -17.24
CA SER A 57 -3.52 -13.76 -16.45
C SER A 57 -3.31 -12.29 -16.07
N TYR A 58 -3.80 -11.34 -16.88
CA TYR A 58 -3.43 -9.93 -16.74
C TYR A 58 -4.62 -8.98 -16.64
N MET A 59 -5.81 -9.37 -17.12
CA MET A 59 -6.98 -8.51 -16.95
C MET A 59 -7.56 -8.60 -15.54
N PRO A 60 -8.09 -7.49 -15.00
CA PRO A 60 -8.83 -7.53 -13.75
C PRO A 60 -10.05 -8.44 -13.90
N ALA A 61 -10.38 -9.18 -12.84
CA ALA A 61 -11.56 -10.05 -12.79
C ALA A 61 -12.89 -9.26 -12.84
N THR A 62 -12.83 -7.93 -12.77
CA THR A 62 -13.97 -7.02 -12.75
C THR A 62 -13.96 -6.13 -13.98
N SER A 63 -15.15 -5.89 -14.54
CA SER A 63 -15.34 -4.96 -15.66
C SER A 63 -15.55 -3.55 -15.13
N SER A 64 -14.84 -2.56 -15.70
CA SER A 64 -15.09 -1.13 -15.49
C SER A 64 -16.20 -0.58 -16.38
N VAL A 65 -16.82 -1.43 -17.23
CA VAL A 65 -17.88 -1.00 -18.14
C VAL A 65 -19.17 -0.74 -17.36
N GLY A 66 -19.52 0.54 -17.18
CA GLY A 66 -20.76 0.97 -16.56
C GLY A 66 -21.95 0.86 -17.53
N GLY A 67 -22.86 -0.08 -17.28
CA GLY A 67 -24.04 -0.27 -18.15
C GLY A 67 -24.97 0.95 -18.19
N ILE A 68 -25.40 1.43 -17.02
CA ILE A 68 -26.27 2.61 -16.91
C ILE A 68 -25.53 3.89 -17.33
N GLU A 69 -24.24 3.99 -16.99
CA GLU A 69 -23.40 5.14 -17.33
C GLU A 69 -23.30 5.33 -18.84
N ASN A 70 -23.11 4.24 -19.59
CA ASN A 70 -23.11 4.27 -21.05
C ASN A 70 -24.47 4.65 -21.65
N ILE A 71 -25.58 4.22 -21.04
CA ILE A 71 -26.94 4.56 -21.52
C ILE A 71 -27.23 6.05 -21.33
N LEU A 72 -26.72 6.62 -20.24
CA LEU A 72 -26.99 8.00 -19.82
C LEU A 72 -25.89 8.99 -20.23
N ASP A 73 -24.91 8.55 -21.04
CA ASP A 73 -23.74 9.32 -21.46
C ASP A 73 -23.00 9.99 -20.27
N LEU A 74 -22.92 9.26 -19.16
CA LEU A 74 -22.21 9.69 -17.96
C LEU A 74 -20.71 9.45 -18.09
N ALA A 75 -19.93 10.23 -17.36
CA ALA A 75 -18.48 10.11 -17.35
C ALA A 75 -18.04 8.69 -16.93
N HIS A 76 -17.05 8.15 -17.65
CA HIS A 76 -16.48 6.83 -17.38
C HIS A 76 -15.86 6.76 -15.98
N ARG A 77 -16.22 5.71 -15.21
CA ARG A 77 -15.59 5.39 -13.93
C ARG A 77 -14.36 4.49 -14.09
N GLY A 78 -13.17 5.08 -13.93
CA GLY A 78 -11.90 4.36 -13.89
C GLY A 78 -11.46 3.90 -12.49
N ASP A 79 -12.15 4.31 -11.42
CA ASP A 79 -11.76 4.12 -10.02
C ASP A 79 -11.97 2.68 -9.50
N ILE A 80 -12.92 1.94 -10.07
CA ILE A 80 -13.30 0.59 -9.62
C ILE A 80 -12.11 -0.38 -9.69
N SER A 81 -11.32 -0.34 -10.75
CA SER A 81 -10.16 -1.22 -10.93
C SER A 81 -9.03 -0.93 -9.93
N MET A 82 -8.91 0.31 -9.45
CA MET A 82 -7.92 0.70 -8.42
C MET A 82 -8.28 0.13 -7.05
N HIS A 83 -9.57 0.13 -6.68
CA HIS A 83 -10.02 -0.37 -5.38
C HIS A 83 -9.80 -1.87 -5.22
N PHE A 84 -10.04 -2.66 -6.26
CA PHE A 84 -9.72 -4.09 -6.23
C PHE A 84 -8.21 -4.35 -6.12
N ARG A 85 -7.37 -3.50 -6.74
CA ARG A 85 -5.90 -3.60 -6.68
C ARG A 85 -5.35 -3.55 -5.26
N GLY A 86 -5.82 -2.58 -4.47
CA GLY A 86 -5.44 -2.46 -3.06
C GLY A 86 -5.89 -3.65 -2.21
N LEU A 87 -7.02 -4.28 -2.57
CA LEU A 87 -7.58 -5.44 -1.87
C LEU A 87 -6.89 -6.76 -2.26
N SER A 88 -6.43 -6.89 -3.51
CA SER A 88 -5.69 -8.06 -4.00
C SER A 88 -4.30 -8.16 -3.38
N LEU A 89 -3.67 -7.02 -3.11
CA LEU A 89 -2.36 -6.95 -2.47
C LEU A 89 -2.50 -7.10 -0.96
N ARG A 90 -2.51 -8.34 -0.48
CA ARG A 90 -2.48 -8.65 0.95
C ARG A 90 -1.17 -8.13 1.56
N ARG A 91 -1.31 -7.07 2.36
CA ARG A 91 -0.23 -6.52 3.17
C ARG A 91 -0.38 -6.99 4.61
N HIS A 92 0.74 -7.34 5.22
CA HIS A 92 0.82 -7.74 6.61
C HIS A 92 0.45 -6.54 7.51
N PRO A 93 -0.69 -6.55 8.21
CA PRO A 93 -1.15 -5.40 8.99
C PRO A 93 -0.24 -5.10 10.19
N ARG A 94 0.55 -6.08 10.62
CA ARG A 94 1.47 -5.97 11.77
C ARG A 94 2.90 -5.61 11.38
N LEU A 95 3.23 -5.56 10.07
CA LEU A 95 4.50 -4.97 9.66
C LEU A 95 4.30 -3.46 9.72
N TRP A 96 4.91 -2.83 10.72
CA TRP A 96 4.93 -1.38 10.78
C TRP A 96 5.43 -0.86 9.43
N GLN A 97 4.63 -0.02 8.79
CA GLN A 97 5.09 0.77 7.67
C GLN A 97 6.15 1.70 8.23
N ALA A 98 7.39 1.24 8.26
CA ALA A 98 8.51 2.10 8.59
C ALA A 98 8.48 3.21 7.54
N LEU A 99 8.38 4.45 8.01
CA LEU A 99 8.60 5.61 7.16
C LEU A 99 9.92 5.39 6.40
N PRO A 100 9.97 5.70 5.08
CA PRO A 100 11.22 5.66 4.35
C PRO A 100 12.31 6.36 5.17
N ALA A 101 13.52 5.80 5.23
CA ALA A 101 14.56 6.26 6.16
C ALA A 101 14.78 7.78 6.10
N LYS A 102 14.72 8.36 4.90
CA LYS A 102 14.78 9.80 4.68
C LYS A 102 13.64 10.57 5.37
N VAL A 103 12.39 10.16 5.14
CA VAL A 103 11.20 10.79 5.75
C VAL A 103 11.20 10.61 7.26
N ARG A 104 11.66 9.46 7.74
CA ARG A 104 11.85 9.21 9.16
C ARG A 104 12.86 10.16 9.76
N GLN A 105 13.99 10.39 9.09
CA GLN A 105 15.02 11.30 9.56
C GLN A 105 14.55 12.76 9.51
N GLU A 106 13.89 13.18 8.44
CA GLU A 106 13.25 14.50 8.36
C GLU A 106 12.21 14.72 9.48
N LEU A 107 11.49 13.67 9.85
CA LEU A 107 10.53 13.71 10.96
C LEU A 107 11.25 13.78 12.32
N GLU A 108 12.30 12.99 12.52
CA GLU A 108 13.12 12.99 13.74
C GLU A 108 13.85 14.33 13.93
N ASP A 109 14.28 14.98 12.84
CA ASP A 109 14.90 16.30 12.82
C ASP A 109 13.88 17.45 13.01
N SER A 110 12.58 17.17 12.91
CA SER A 110 11.54 18.19 13.08
C SER A 110 11.47 18.67 14.53
N PRO A 111 11.40 20.00 14.76
CA PRO A 111 11.33 20.57 16.11
C PRO A 111 10.04 20.19 16.86
N GLU A 112 8.97 19.82 16.15
CA GLU A 112 7.73 19.33 16.77
C GLU A 112 7.90 17.92 17.32
N CYS A 113 8.60 17.06 16.58
CA CYS A 113 8.84 15.68 17.00
C CYS A 113 9.79 15.62 18.20
N ALA A 114 10.81 16.50 18.24
CA ALA A 114 11.68 16.67 19.41
C ALA A 114 10.90 17.05 20.67
N LYS A 115 10.01 18.06 20.58
CA LYS A 115 9.16 18.49 21.71
C LYS A 115 8.25 17.38 22.23
N LEU A 116 7.65 16.60 21.32
CA LEU A 116 6.79 15.48 21.70
C LEU A 116 7.60 14.37 22.38
N ASN A 117 8.82 14.07 21.89
CA ASN A 117 9.70 13.11 22.53
C ASN A 117 10.11 13.56 23.94
N ASP A 118 10.46 14.83 24.12
CA ASP A 118 10.78 15.39 25.44
C ASP A 118 9.60 15.25 26.42
N GLN A 119 8.36 15.50 25.95
CA GLN A 119 7.15 15.32 26.76
C GLN A 119 6.92 13.85 27.12
N ILE A 120 7.15 12.92 26.18
CA ILE A 120 7.04 11.49 26.41
C ILE A 120 8.07 11.03 27.44
N ASP A 121 9.29 11.53 27.39
CA ASP A 121 10.35 11.20 28.33
C ASP A 121 10.05 11.75 29.73
N GLU A 122 9.54 12.99 29.83
CA GLU A 122 9.08 13.57 31.10
C GLU A 122 7.95 12.74 31.73
N LEU A 123 6.94 12.38 30.94
CA LEU A 123 5.83 11.55 31.39
C LEU A 123 6.32 10.15 31.80
N THR A 124 7.28 9.58 31.07
CA THR A 124 7.87 8.28 31.40
C THR A 124 8.63 8.32 32.72
N ALA A 125 9.43 9.36 32.96
CA ALA A 125 10.11 9.58 34.23
C ALA A 125 9.11 9.74 35.39
N ARG A 126 8.01 10.48 35.17
CA ARG A 126 6.92 10.63 36.16
C ARG A 126 6.23 9.30 36.48
N ILE A 127 5.94 8.46 35.48
CA ILE A 127 5.35 7.13 35.69
C ILE A 127 6.26 6.26 36.57
N GLN A 128 7.57 6.26 36.27
CA GLN A 128 8.55 5.47 37.02
C GLN A 128 8.70 5.96 38.46
N ALA A 129 8.68 7.27 38.69
CA ALA A 129 8.79 7.88 40.01
C ALA A 129 7.54 7.71 40.89
N THR A 130 6.36 7.58 40.28
CA THR A 130 5.09 7.45 41.00
C THR A 130 4.99 6.07 41.64
N ARG A 131 4.66 5.95 42.94
CA ARG A 131 4.54 4.66 43.67
C ARG A 131 3.11 4.11 43.78
N LEU A 132 2.09 4.90 43.44
CA LEU A 132 0.67 4.52 43.55
C LEU A 132 0.09 4.12 42.18
N ASP A 133 -0.45 2.91 42.10
CA ASP A 133 -0.91 2.30 40.84
C ASP A 133 -2.02 3.10 40.14
N ASN A 134 -2.97 3.68 40.90
CA ASN A 134 -4.04 4.52 40.34
C ASN A 134 -3.53 5.80 39.66
N MET A 135 -2.42 6.38 40.14
CA MET A 135 -1.81 7.56 39.50
C MET A 135 -0.93 7.17 38.31
N ARG A 136 -0.29 5.99 38.35
CA ARG A 136 0.44 5.45 37.20
C ARG A 136 -0.47 5.21 36.00
N GLN A 137 -1.66 4.66 36.22
CA GLN A 137 -2.62 4.39 35.14
C GLN A 137 -3.09 5.66 34.44
N LYS A 138 -3.44 6.73 35.18
CA LYS A 138 -3.82 8.01 34.57
C LYS A 138 -2.71 8.63 33.71
N ILE A 139 -1.46 8.51 34.14
CA ILE A 139 -0.33 9.06 33.37
C ILE A 139 -0.01 8.15 32.16
N GLN A 140 -0.25 6.84 32.25
CA GLN A 140 -0.18 5.92 31.10
C GLN A 140 -1.24 6.21 30.04
N ASP A 141 -2.47 6.51 30.45
CA ASP A 141 -3.55 6.87 29.51
C ASP A 141 -3.23 8.16 28.75
N GLN A 142 -2.59 9.14 29.40
CA GLN A 142 -2.12 10.38 28.76
C GLN A 142 -0.99 10.17 27.74
N ARG A 143 -0.22 9.07 27.85
CA ARG A 143 0.85 8.72 26.92
C ARG A 143 0.34 7.97 25.67
N GLN A 144 -0.86 7.39 25.72
CA GLN A 144 -1.42 6.59 24.62
C GLN A 144 -2.24 7.39 23.60
N ILE A 145 -2.47 8.69 23.83
CA ILE A 145 -3.10 9.63 22.89
C ILE A 145 -2.05 10.12 21.90
#